data_AF-A0A4U3KVB1-F1
#
_entry.id   AF-A0A4U3KVB1-F1
#
_cell.length_a   1.000
_cell.length_b   1.000
_cell.length_c   1.000
_cell.angle_alpha   90.00
_cell.angle_beta   90.00
_cell.angle_gamma   90.00
#
_symmetry.space_group_name_H-M   'P 1'
#
loop_
_entity.id
_entity.type
_entity.pdbx_description
1 polymer ?
#
loop_
_entity_poly.entity_id
_entity_poly.type
_entity_poly.pdbx_seq_one_letter_code
_entity_poly.pdbx_strand_id
1 'polypeptide(L)'
;MSHLKLICITGLIFCAGCVDAWKRMDNTKRFIPGTYVKEVKNEFLIAYDTLIIQCSAGNDYLIVNRTAYQRIRNNKLLPEQHSEENWKAIYDEKSQNLYEQRLGKTFSFDPGNGRLFEGGSEYTKVIP
;
A
#
# COMPACT_ATOMS: atom_id res chain seq x y z
N MET A 1 43.27 -21.31 -55.54
CA MET A 1 42.48 -22.54 -55.27
C MET A 1 42.27 -22.59 -53.76
N SER A 2 41.21 -22.00 -53.23
CA SER A 2 39.80 -22.45 -53.24
C SER A 2 39.49 -23.32 -52.00
N HIS A 3 38.71 -22.70 -51.09
CA HIS A 3 37.82 -23.26 -50.05
C HIS A 3 38.51 -24.03 -48.90
N LEU A 4 38.21 -23.77 -47.62
CA LEU A 4 36.93 -24.14 -47.01
C LEU A 4 36.73 -23.38 -45.68
N LYS A 5 35.54 -22.78 -45.51
CA LYS A 5 35.02 -22.21 -44.26
C LYS A 5 34.37 -23.31 -43.41
N LEU A 6 33.98 -22.96 -42.17
CA LEU A 6 33.13 -23.68 -41.17
C LEU A 6 33.91 -24.72 -40.35
N ILE A 7 33.77 -24.93 -39.04
CA ILE A 7 32.83 -24.58 -37.94
C ILE A 7 33.61 -25.04 -36.67
N CYS A 8 33.65 -24.38 -35.52
CA CYS A 8 32.60 -24.43 -34.51
C CYS A 8 33.00 -23.53 -33.33
N ILE A 9 32.30 -22.40 -33.21
CA ILE A 9 31.64 -21.93 -31.99
C ILE A 9 32.45 -22.08 -30.71
N THR A 10 33.16 -20.99 -30.42
CA THR A 10 33.60 -20.56 -29.10
C THR A 10 32.52 -20.83 -28.04
N GLY A 11 32.85 -21.70 -27.08
CA GLY A 11 32.09 -21.91 -25.85
C GLY A 11 32.11 -20.64 -25.00
N LEU A 12 31.16 -19.77 -25.26
CA LEU A 12 30.91 -18.53 -24.50
C LEU A 12 29.45 -18.58 -24.05
N ILE A 13 29.10 -19.60 -23.25
CA ILE A 13 27.88 -19.59 -22.45
C ILE A 13 28.23 -18.82 -21.18
N PHE A 14 28.23 -17.52 -21.36
CA PHE A 14 28.32 -16.49 -20.34
C PHE A 14 27.11 -16.65 -19.40
N CYS A 15 27.36 -16.56 -18.10
CA CYS A 15 26.40 -16.66 -17.02
C CYS A 15 25.25 -15.64 -17.17
N ALA A 16 24.19 -15.99 -17.90
CA ALA A 16 22.97 -15.20 -18.01
C ALA A 16 21.90 -15.66 -17.00
N GLY A 17 22.31 -15.99 -15.76
CA GLY A 17 21.45 -16.60 -14.75
C GLY A 17 21.36 -15.85 -13.42
N CYS A 18 21.92 -14.64 -13.29
CA CYS A 18 21.98 -13.93 -12.00
C CYS A 18 21.69 -12.43 -12.07
N VAL A 19 20.89 -11.95 -13.03
CA VAL A 19 20.58 -10.51 -13.14
C VAL A 19 19.10 -10.13 -13.02
N ASP A 20 18.17 -11.07 -12.96
CA ASP A 20 16.73 -10.75 -12.90
C ASP A 20 16.12 -10.75 -11.49
N ALA A 21 16.87 -11.08 -10.44
CA ALA A 21 16.35 -11.10 -9.08
C ALA A 21 16.20 -9.70 -8.43
N TRP A 22 16.83 -8.66 -8.98
CA TRP A 22 16.81 -7.32 -8.36
C TRP A 22 15.72 -6.39 -8.92
N LYS A 23 15.06 -6.77 -10.03
CA LYS A 23 14.30 -5.80 -10.85
C LYS A 23 12.79 -5.79 -10.67
N ARG A 24 12.25 -6.44 -9.64
CA ARG A 24 10.82 -6.39 -9.31
C ARG A 24 10.61 -6.08 -7.83
N MET A 25 11.02 -4.90 -7.39
CA MET A 25 10.35 -4.32 -6.22
C MET A 25 8.93 -4.02 -6.67
N ASP A 26 7.97 -4.77 -6.10
CA ASP A 26 6.56 -4.68 -6.42
C ASP A 26 6.13 -3.21 -6.41
N ASN A 27 5.50 -2.75 -7.50
CA ASN A 27 4.98 -1.39 -7.62
C ASN A 27 4.08 -1.04 -6.42
N THR A 28 3.35 -2.04 -5.93
CA THR A 28 2.51 -1.93 -4.74
C THR A 28 3.33 -1.58 -3.50
N LYS A 29 4.41 -2.31 -3.20
CA LYS A 29 5.25 -2.03 -2.01
C LYS A 29 5.83 -0.61 -2.00
N ARG A 30 6.18 -0.07 -3.16
CA ARG A 30 6.64 1.33 -3.28
C ARG A 30 5.51 2.33 -3.08
N PHE A 31 4.29 1.94 -3.39
CA PHE A 31 3.11 2.78 -3.27
C PHE A 31 2.54 2.81 -1.83
N ILE A 32 2.68 1.74 -1.05
CA ILE A 32 2.05 1.59 0.28
C ILE A 32 2.43 2.70 1.28
N PRO A 33 3.71 3.07 1.48
CA PRO A 33 4.04 4.11 2.44
C PRO A 33 3.44 5.46 2.01
N GLY A 34 2.89 6.24 2.93
CA GLY A 34 2.32 7.55 2.64
C GLY A 34 1.15 7.92 3.54
N THR A 35 0.48 9.03 3.21
CA THR A 35 -0.71 9.50 3.92
C THR A 35 -1.95 9.37 3.05
N TYR A 36 -2.99 8.77 3.60
CA TYR A 36 -4.26 8.49 2.96
C TYR A 36 -5.40 9.12 3.75
N VAL A 37 -6.36 9.73 3.07
CA VAL A 37 -7.49 10.41 3.71
C VAL A 37 -8.82 9.91 3.18
N LYS A 38 -9.83 9.94 4.04
CA LYS A 38 -11.22 9.64 3.71
C LYS A 38 -12.14 10.56 4.48
N GLU A 39 -13.17 11.07 3.80
CA GLU A 39 -14.27 11.79 4.43
C GLU A 39 -15.52 10.89 4.42
N VAL A 40 -16.22 10.83 5.55
CA VAL A 40 -17.52 10.18 5.69
C VAL A 40 -18.52 11.20 6.17
N LYS A 41 -19.57 11.44 5.38
CA LYS A 41 -20.64 12.37 5.73
C LYS A 41 -21.99 11.71 5.50
N ASN A 42 -22.81 11.69 6.54
CA ASN A 42 -24.19 11.24 6.48
C ASN A 42 -25.06 12.08 7.43
N GLU A 43 -26.32 11.68 7.61
CA GLU A 43 -27.29 12.36 8.48
C GLU A 43 -26.95 12.32 9.98
N PHE A 44 -26.05 11.43 10.39
CA PHE A 44 -25.69 11.22 11.78
C PHE A 44 -24.31 11.78 12.16
N LEU A 45 -23.40 11.91 11.19
CA LEU A 45 -22.04 12.36 11.47
C LEU A 45 -21.32 12.94 10.24
N ILE A 46 -20.28 13.71 10.55
CA ILE A 46 -19.18 14.04 9.66
C ILE A 46 -17.91 13.46 10.30
N ALA A 47 -17.12 12.70 9.54
CA ALA A 47 -15.86 12.14 10.00
C ALA A 47 -14.77 12.27 8.93
N TYR A 48 -13.54 12.47 9.41
CA TYR A 48 -12.32 12.53 8.63
C TYR A 48 -11.36 11.49 9.18
N ASP A 49 -11.03 10.50 8.38
CA ASP A 49 -10.01 9.50 8.71
C ASP A 49 -8.73 9.81 7.94
N THR A 50 -7.59 9.72 8.63
CA THR A 50 -6.25 9.86 8.07
C THR A 50 -5.42 8.66 8.47
N LEU A 51 -4.99 7.87 7.49
CA LEU A 51 -4.04 6.77 7.68
C LEU A 51 -2.65 7.22 7.25
N ILE A 52 -1.69 7.08 8.15
CA ILE A 52 -0.26 7.29 7.87
C ILE A 52 0.40 5.92 7.91
N ILE A 53 0.89 5.46 6.76
CA ILE A 53 1.49 4.12 6.62
C ILE A 53 2.99 4.28 6.40
N GLN A 54 3.78 3.56 7.19
CA GLN A 54 5.24 3.56 7.12
C GLN A 54 5.77 2.14 7.03
N CYS A 55 6.76 1.91 6.17
CA CYS A 55 7.50 0.65 6.15
C CYS A 55 8.44 0.62 7.36
N SER A 56 8.38 -0.44 8.17
CA SER A 56 9.25 -0.64 9.31
C SER A 56 10.48 -1.47 8.91
N ALA A 57 10.26 -2.70 8.46
CA ALA A 57 11.32 -3.61 8.01
C ALA A 57 10.74 -4.74 7.17
N GLY A 58 11.36 -5.08 6.04
CA GLY A 58 10.90 -6.18 5.19
C GLY A 58 9.45 -5.98 4.72
N ASN A 59 8.55 -6.82 5.24
CA ASN A 59 7.11 -6.76 4.95
C ASN A 59 6.28 -6.19 6.11
N ASP A 60 6.92 -5.67 7.16
CA ASP A 60 6.25 -5.08 8.31
C ASP A 60 6.00 -3.58 8.11
N TYR A 61 4.79 -3.15 8.46
CA TYR A 61 4.35 -1.76 8.38
C TYR A 61 3.75 -1.29 9.70
N LEU A 62 3.95 0.01 9.96
CA LEU A 62 3.28 0.75 11.02
C LEU A 62 2.20 1.61 10.40
N ILE A 63 1.01 1.62 11.00
CA ILE A 63 -0.12 2.43 10.57
C ILE A 63 -0.55 3.30 11.74
N VAL A 64 -0.57 4.61 11.55
CA VAL A 64 -1.22 5.55 12.48
C VAL A 64 -2.55 5.95 11.87
N ASN A 65 -3.65 5.61 12.54
CA ASN A 65 -4.99 6.05 12.16
C ASN A 65 -5.43 7.21 13.04
N ARG A 66 -5.71 8.36 12.43
CA ARG A 66 -6.28 9.53 13.09
C ARG A 66 -7.68 9.77 12.58
N THR A 67 -8.63 9.85 13.50
CA THR A 67 -10.02 10.16 13.18
C THR A 67 -10.42 11.44 13.89
N ALA A 68 -11.03 12.36 13.14
CA ALA A 68 -11.79 13.48 13.68
C ALA A 68 -13.27 13.27 13.31
N TYR A 69 -14.20 13.42 14.25
CA TYR A 69 -15.62 13.28 13.94
C TYR A 69 -16.51 14.21 14.76
N GLN A 70 -17.61 14.63 14.13
CA GLN A 70 -18.69 15.38 14.74
C GLN A 70 -20.00 14.64 14.54
N ARG A 71 -20.74 14.40 15.62
CA ARG A 71 -22.10 13.85 15.54
C ARG A 71 -23.10 14.94 15.23
N ILE A 72 -24.13 14.60 14.46
CA ILE A 72 -25.29 15.44 14.19
C ILE A 72 -26.42 14.94 15.09
N ARG A 73 -26.99 15.83 15.90
CA ARG A 73 -28.22 15.57 16.68
C ARG A 73 -29.16 16.75 16.57
N ASN A 74 -30.42 16.51 16.24
CA ASN A 74 -31.44 17.56 16.06
C ASN A 74 -30.96 18.68 15.10
N ASN A 75 -30.36 18.29 13.98
CA ASN A 75 -29.75 19.19 12.97
C ASN A 75 -28.65 20.12 13.51
N LYS A 76 -28.03 19.78 14.64
CA LYS A 76 -26.89 20.51 15.22
C LYS A 76 -25.66 19.61 15.28
N LEU A 77 -24.52 20.17 14.88
CA LEU A 77 -23.21 19.55 15.09
C LEU A 77 -22.85 19.62 16.57
N LEU A 78 -22.46 18.48 17.12
CA LEU A 78 -21.86 18.38 18.44
C LEU A 78 -20.37 18.73 18.38
N PRO A 79 -19.71 18.95 19.53
CA PRO A 79 -18.27 19.15 19.57
C PRO A 79 -17.51 18.04 18.84
N GLU A 80 -16.44 18.45 18.16
CA GLU A 80 -15.53 17.52 17.49
C GLU A 80 -14.81 16.63 18.50
N GLN A 81 -14.63 15.38 18.12
CA GLN A 81 -13.92 14.38 18.89
C GLN A 81 -12.77 13.84 18.05
N HIS A 82 -11.62 13.63 18.68
CA HIS A 82 -10.44 13.07 18.03
C HIS A 82 -10.07 11.73 18.66
N SER A 83 -9.58 10.80 17.83
CA SER A 83 -8.96 9.57 18.27
C SER A 83 -7.73 9.26 17.42
N GLU A 84 -6.75 8.61 18.04
CA GLU A 84 -5.58 8.08 17.35
C GLU A 84 -5.38 6.63 17.75
N GLU A 85 -5.10 5.78 16.77
CA GLU A 85 -4.72 4.38 16.97
C GLU A 85 -3.43 4.05 16.23
N ASN A 86 -2.62 3.19 16.83
CA ASN A 86 -1.38 2.69 16.24
C ASN A 86 -1.55 1.19 15.96
N TRP A 87 -1.30 0.78 14.72
CA TRP A 87 -1.45 -0.59 14.27
C TRP A 87 -0.14 -1.13 13.67
N LYS A 88 -0.01 -2.46 13.73
CA LYS A 88 1.05 -3.20 13.04
C LYS A 88 0.41 -4.04 11.96
N ALA A 89 0.99 -4.02 10.77
CA ALA A 89 0.48 -4.78 9.66
C ALA A 89 1.60 -5.47 8.88
N ILE A 90 1.27 -6.60 8.26
CA ILE A 90 2.19 -7.41 7.48
C ILE A 90 1.70 -7.47 6.04
N TYR A 91 2.56 -7.11 5.11
CA TYR A 91 2.28 -7.21 3.69
C TYR A 91 2.50 -8.65 3.21
N ASP A 92 1.47 -9.20 2.56
CA ASP A 92 1.54 -10.50 1.92
C ASP A 92 1.76 -10.34 0.42
N GLU A 93 2.89 -10.83 -0.07
CA GLU A 93 3.29 -10.69 -1.48
C GLU A 93 2.38 -11.48 -2.44
N LYS A 94 1.70 -12.53 -1.95
CA LYS A 94 0.85 -13.39 -2.78
C LYS A 94 -0.48 -12.71 -3.08
N SER A 95 -1.13 -12.18 -2.05
CA SER A 95 -2.41 -11.48 -2.16
C SER A 95 -2.26 -9.98 -2.46
N GLN A 96 -1.05 -9.45 -2.33
CA GLN A 96 -0.72 -8.03 -2.45
C GLN A 96 -1.52 -7.13 -1.49
N ASN A 97 -1.93 -7.68 -0.35
CA ASN A 97 -2.65 -6.97 0.70
C ASN A 97 -1.79 -6.73 1.92
N LEU A 98 -2.17 -5.71 2.68
CA LEU A 98 -1.60 -5.41 3.98
C LEU A 98 -2.59 -5.86 5.07
N TYR A 99 -2.16 -6.76 5.94
CA TYR A 99 -2.99 -7.36 6.99
C TYR A 99 -2.62 -6.81 8.35
N GLU A 100 -3.55 -6.09 8.97
CA GLU A 100 -3.40 -5.62 10.34
C GLU A 100 -3.56 -6.78 11.33
N GLN A 101 -2.67 -6.84 12.32
CA GLN A 101 -2.46 -8.04 13.13
C GLN A 101 -3.38 -8.17 14.36
N ARG A 102 -4.08 -7.11 14.78
CA ARG A 102 -4.87 -7.09 16.03
C ARG A 102 -6.38 -7.12 15.81
N LEU A 103 -6.86 -6.32 14.88
CA LEU A 103 -8.26 -6.08 14.52
C LEU A 103 -8.69 -6.85 13.27
N GLY A 104 -7.74 -7.47 12.55
CA GLY A 104 -8.02 -8.23 11.33
C GLY A 104 -8.38 -7.35 10.13
N LYS A 105 -7.99 -6.07 10.14
CA LYS A 105 -8.22 -5.17 9.01
C LYS A 105 -7.37 -5.62 7.82
N THR A 106 -7.95 -5.54 6.63
CA THR A 106 -7.26 -5.82 5.38
C THR A 106 -7.25 -4.56 4.52
N PHE A 107 -6.08 -4.19 4.04
CA PHE A 107 -5.90 -3.08 3.11
C PHE A 107 -5.45 -3.58 1.75
N SER A 108 -6.16 -3.16 0.70
CA SER A 108 -5.75 -3.35 -0.69
C SER A 108 -5.41 -2.00 -1.33
N PHE A 109 -4.65 -2.04 -2.42
CA PHE A 109 -4.05 -0.85 -3.01
C PHE A 109 -4.33 -0.78 -4.50
N ASP A 110 -4.63 0.42 -4.99
CA ASP A 110 -4.67 0.75 -6.41
C ASP A 110 -3.66 1.89 -6.67
N PRO A 111 -2.38 1.53 -6.93
CA PRO A 111 -1.35 2.52 -7.22
C PRO A 111 -1.64 3.39 -8.44
N GLY A 112 -2.42 2.88 -9.41
CA GLY A 112 -2.72 3.59 -10.66
C GLY A 112 -3.62 4.80 -10.43
N ASN A 113 -4.56 4.69 -9.48
CA ASN A 113 -5.48 5.77 -9.14
C ASN A 113 -5.15 6.48 -7.82
N GLY A 114 -4.06 6.09 -7.15
CA GLY A 114 -3.67 6.69 -5.87
C GLY A 114 -4.62 6.33 -4.73
N ARG A 115 -5.20 5.11 -4.74
CA ARG A 115 -6.22 4.69 -3.77
C ARG A 115 -5.74 3.55 -2.87
N LEU A 116 -6.28 3.54 -1.66
CA LEU A 116 -6.22 2.43 -0.71
C LEU A 116 -7.65 2.06 -0.31
N PHE A 117 -7.91 0.78 -0.13
CA PHE A 117 -9.21 0.30 0.36
C PHE A 117 -9.03 -0.43 1.68
N GLU A 118 -9.80 -0.04 2.69
CA GLU A 118 -9.99 -0.79 3.93
C GLU A 118 -11.31 -1.55 3.84
N GLY A 119 -11.27 -2.81 3.41
CA GLY A 119 -12.48 -3.53 3.03
C GLY A 119 -13.26 -2.77 1.94
N GLY A 120 -14.45 -2.27 2.28
CA GLY A 120 -15.29 -1.47 1.37
C GLY A 120 -15.08 0.05 1.46
N SER A 121 -14.22 0.55 2.35
CA SER A 121 -13.95 1.99 2.49
C SER A 121 -12.79 2.43 1.60
N GLU A 122 -12.99 3.46 0.79
CA GLU A 122 -11.95 4.04 -0.06
C GLU A 122 -11.22 5.20 0.65
N TYR A 123 -9.90 5.25 0.50
CA TYR A 123 -9.06 6.37 0.89
C TYR A 123 -8.22 6.84 -0.31
N THR A 124 -7.97 8.15 -0.35
CA THR A 124 -7.14 8.78 -1.38
C THR A 124 -5.77 9.12 -0.80
N LYS A 125 -4.70 8.75 -1.51
CA LYS A 125 -3.34 9.11 -1.15
C LYS A 125 -3.10 10.60 -1.43
N VAL A 126 -2.63 11.33 -0.43
CA VAL A 126 -2.35 12.78 -0.52
C VAL A 126 -0.90 13.14 -0.30
N ILE A 127 -0.12 12.27 0.37
CA ILE A 127 1.32 12.45 0.56
C ILE A 127 2.01 11.13 0.17
N PRO A 128 2.97 11.16 -0.79
CA PRO A 128 3.66 9.98 -1.29
C PRO A 128 4.63 9.35 -0.29
#